data_AF-A0A2N1SKF4-F1
#
_entry.id   AF-A0A2N1SKF4-F1
#
_cell.length_a   1.000
_cell.length_b   1.000
_cell.length_c   1.000
_cell.angle_alpha   90.00
_cell.angle_beta   90.00
_cell.angle_gamma   90.00
#
_symmetry.space_group_name_H-M   'P 1'
#
loop_
_entity.id
_entity.type
_entity.pdbx_description
1 polymer ?
#
loop_
_entity_poly.entity_id
_entity_poly.type
_entity_poly.pdbx_seq_one_letter_code
_entity_poly.pdbx_strand_id
1 'polypeptide(L)'
;MENIIIGVAIGFIPMLVVLIIQYSKHATKAKEHKQEIARLRSMLTDRMDLESDGLSKLKGEIADLKAQNENLRISLRTYAQKPGRKEVSRLHVYQQAADRLTINSPGFGAAWQAALKESEDEFEKTFYGIQPFIRRVIPLKSSDANVVGRLEKDQD
;
A
#
# COMPACT_ATOMS: atom_id res chain seq x y z
N MET A 1 -2.60 68.49 -61.38
CA MET A 1 -2.76 67.02 -61.22
C MET A 1 -1.63 66.42 -60.38
N GLU A 2 -0.41 66.93 -60.45
CA GLU A 2 0.75 66.45 -59.67
C GLU A 2 0.57 66.53 -58.15
N ASN A 3 -0.01 67.61 -57.62
CA ASN A 3 -0.20 67.77 -56.17
C ASN A 3 -1.18 66.76 -55.55
N ILE A 4 -2.15 66.26 -56.34
CA ILE A 4 -3.11 65.23 -55.89
C ILE A 4 -2.41 63.86 -55.84
N ILE A 5 -1.56 63.57 -56.81
CA ILE A 5 -0.78 62.32 -56.88
C ILE A 5 0.20 62.23 -55.72
N ILE A 6 0.86 63.35 -55.37
CA ILE A 6 1.79 63.41 -54.23
C ILE A 6 1.05 63.21 -52.90
N GLY A 7 -0.12 63.84 -52.71
CA GLY A 7 -0.94 63.67 -51.51
C GLY A 7 -1.44 62.23 -51.32
N VAL A 8 -1.87 61.58 -52.41
CA VAL A 8 -2.29 60.16 -52.39
C VAL A 8 -1.11 59.24 -52.10
N ALA A 9 0.06 59.50 -52.68
CA ALA A 9 1.27 58.70 -52.43
C ALA A 9 1.71 58.76 -50.96
N ILE A 10 1.66 59.94 -50.33
CA ILE A 10 2.07 60.14 -48.93
C ILE A 10 1.15 59.40 -47.95
N GLY A 11 -0.15 59.25 -48.26
CA GLY A 11 -1.07 58.48 -47.41
C GLY A 11 -1.00 56.96 -47.67
N PHE A 12 -0.84 56.56 -48.92
CA PHE A 12 -0.92 55.15 -49.32
C PHE A 12 0.34 54.35 -48.96
N ILE A 13 1.53 54.94 -49.09
CA ILE A 13 2.80 54.28 -48.77
C ILE A 13 2.89 53.87 -47.29
N PRO A 14 2.66 54.74 -46.30
CA PRO A 14 2.72 54.33 -44.89
C PRO A 14 1.60 53.34 -44.52
N MET A 15 0.41 53.46 -45.13
CA MET A 15 -0.66 52.48 -44.95
C MET A 15 -0.22 51.08 -45.42
N LEU A 16 0.39 50.97 -46.60
CA LEU A 16 0.92 49.71 -47.11
C LEU A 16 2.01 49.13 -46.19
N VAL A 17 2.93 49.97 -45.71
CA VAL A 17 4.00 49.55 -44.80
C VAL A 17 3.42 48.98 -43.50
N VAL A 18 2.44 49.65 -42.89
CA VAL A 18 1.77 49.15 -41.68
C VAL A 18 1.07 47.82 -41.94
N LEU A 19 0.40 47.67 -43.09
CA LEU A 19 -0.31 46.44 -43.46
C LEU A 19 0.66 45.25 -43.63
N ILE A 20 1.81 45.47 -44.26
CA ILE A 20 2.88 44.47 -44.41
C ILE A 20 3.43 44.04 -43.03
N ILE A 21 3.69 45.00 -42.14
CA ILE A 21 4.17 44.71 -40.78
C ILE A 21 3.12 43.96 -39.97
N GLN A 22 1.84 44.31 -40.10
CA GLN A 22 0.77 43.67 -39.35
C GLN A 22 0.53 42.24 -39.83
N TYR A 23 0.56 42.02 -41.15
CA TYR A 23 0.40 40.69 -41.75
C TYR A 23 1.56 39.75 -41.37
N SER A 24 2.80 40.24 -41.47
CA SER A 24 3.97 39.46 -41.07
C SER A 24 3.94 39.09 -39.58
N LYS A 25 3.61 40.04 -38.70
CA LYS A 25 3.45 39.76 -37.24
C LYS A 25 2.31 38.79 -36.94
N HIS A 26 1.21 38.84 -37.68
CA HIS A 26 0.11 37.89 -37.50
C HIS A 26 0.49 36.48 -37.95
N ALA A 27 1.20 36.37 -39.06
CA ALA A 27 1.67 35.09 -39.57
C ALA A 27 2.67 34.41 -38.61
N THR A 28 3.59 35.17 -38.00
CA THR A 28 4.53 34.62 -37.01
C THR A 28 3.82 34.17 -35.75
N LYS A 29 2.92 34.99 -35.18
CA LYS A 29 2.14 34.62 -33.98
C LYS A 29 1.26 33.38 -34.21
N ALA A 30 0.62 33.28 -35.37
CA ALA A 30 -0.19 32.10 -35.70
C ALA A 30 0.67 30.83 -35.79
N LYS A 31 1.92 30.93 -36.27
CA LYS A 31 2.87 29.82 -36.30
C LYS A 31 3.33 29.43 -34.90
N GLU A 32 3.65 30.41 -34.05
CA GLU A 32 4.04 30.18 -32.66
C GLU A 32 2.93 29.49 -31.86
N HIS A 33 1.68 29.96 -31.96
CA HIS A 33 0.55 29.31 -31.29
C HIS A 33 0.31 27.89 -31.79
N LYS A 34 0.46 27.63 -33.10
CA LYS A 34 0.36 26.27 -33.64
C LYS A 34 1.47 25.36 -33.10
N GLN A 35 2.69 25.87 -32.99
CA GLN A 35 3.82 25.13 -32.42
C GLN A 35 3.58 24.84 -30.93
N GLU A 36 3.07 25.80 -30.17
CA GLU A 36 2.75 25.63 -28.76
C GLU A 36 1.64 24.60 -28.56
N ILE A 37 0.56 24.66 -29.35
CA ILE A 37 -0.51 23.64 -29.33
C ILE A 37 0.04 22.26 -29.67
N ALA A 38 0.92 22.15 -30.67
CA ALA A 38 1.55 20.88 -31.02
C ALA A 38 2.42 20.34 -29.89
N ARG A 39 3.19 21.20 -29.23
CA ARG A 39 4.02 20.85 -28.07
C ARG A 39 3.19 20.40 -26.88
N LEU A 40 2.11 21.13 -26.56
CA LEU A 40 1.19 20.78 -25.48
C LEU A 40 0.48 19.44 -25.75
N ARG A 41 0.08 19.18 -27.00
CA ARG A 41 -0.50 17.89 -27.40
C ARG A 41 0.50 16.74 -27.25
N SER A 42 1.76 16.95 -27.63
CA SER A 42 2.82 15.96 -27.42
C SER A 42 3.00 15.67 -25.93
N MET A 43 3.16 16.71 -25.10
CA MET A 43 3.30 16.56 -23.65
C MET A 43 2.12 15.85 -23.01
N LEU A 44 0.89 16.13 -23.45
CA LEU A 44 -0.31 15.45 -22.96
C LEU A 44 -0.28 13.96 -23.32
N THR A 45 0.13 13.64 -24.55
CA THR A 45 0.23 12.24 -25.01
C THR A 45 1.27 11.50 -24.19
N ASP A 46 2.47 12.08 -24.02
CA ASP A 46 3.53 11.50 -23.21
C ASP A 46 3.10 11.29 -21.75
N ARG A 47 2.33 12.22 -21.18
CA ARG A 47 1.78 12.10 -19.82
C ARG A 47 0.74 11.00 -19.72
N MET A 48 -0.17 10.91 -20.69
CA MET A 48 -1.19 9.87 -20.72
C MET A 48 -0.57 8.48 -20.87
N ASP A 49 0.44 8.34 -21.72
CA ASP A 49 1.17 7.08 -21.91
C ASP A 49 1.90 6.69 -20.62
N LEU A 50 2.57 7.65 -19.96
CA LEU A 50 3.26 7.41 -18.68
C LEU A 50 2.28 7.05 -17.55
N GLU A 51 1.13 7.71 -17.47
CA GLU A 51 0.07 7.39 -16.51
C GLU A 51 -0.53 6.01 -16.79
N SER A 52 -0.76 5.66 -18.05
CA SER A 52 -1.25 4.34 -18.47
C SER A 52 -0.27 3.24 -18.10
N ASP A 53 1.02 3.42 -18.38
CA ASP A 53 2.08 2.48 -18.02
C ASP A 53 2.20 2.33 -16.50
N GLY A 54 2.16 3.44 -15.76
CA GLY A 54 2.16 3.43 -14.31
C GLY A 54 0.95 2.69 -13.73
N LEU A 55 -0.24 2.98 -14.25
CA LEU A 55 -1.48 2.32 -13.83
C LEU A 55 -1.45 0.82 -14.13
N SER A 56 -0.90 0.41 -15.27
CA SER A 56 -0.74 -1.00 -15.65
C SER A 56 0.18 -1.74 -14.68
N LYS A 57 1.33 -1.14 -14.33
CA LYS A 57 2.26 -1.70 -13.33
C LYS A 57 1.60 -1.84 -11.96
N LEU A 58 0.92 -0.79 -11.48
CA LEU A 58 0.21 -0.83 -10.20
C LEU A 58 -0.88 -1.90 -10.18
N LYS A 59 -1.63 -2.07 -11.27
CA LYS A 59 -2.62 -3.16 -11.38
C LYS A 59 -1.96 -4.54 -11.34
N GLY A 60 -0.80 -4.70 -11.99
CA GLY A 60 0.00 -5.92 -11.92
C GLY A 60 0.45 -6.24 -10.50
N GLU A 61 1.05 -5.29 -9.80
CA GLU A 61 1.49 -5.44 -8.41
C GLU A 61 0.32 -5.80 -7.47
N ILE A 62 -0.84 -5.17 -7.65
CA ILE A 62 -2.05 -5.51 -6.87
C ILE A 62 -2.49 -6.94 -7.13
N ALA A 63 -2.45 -7.41 -8.37
CA ALA A 63 -2.82 -8.78 -8.72
C ALA A 63 -1.84 -9.78 -8.09
N ASP A 64 -0.54 -9.51 -8.18
CA ASP A 64 0.52 -10.35 -7.61
C ASP A 64 0.44 -10.40 -6.08
N LEU A 65 0.24 -9.26 -5.42
CA LEU A 65 0.08 -9.19 -3.97
C LEU A 65 -1.17 -9.94 -3.51
N LYS A 66 -2.29 -9.84 -4.24
CA LYS A 66 -3.50 -10.63 -3.95
C LYS A 66 -3.24 -12.12 -4.07
N ALA A 67 -2.53 -12.56 -5.12
CA ALA A 67 -2.17 -13.96 -5.31
C ALA A 67 -1.25 -14.46 -4.18
N GLN A 68 -0.23 -13.69 -3.81
CA GLN A 68 0.67 -14.01 -2.70
C GLN A 68 -0.08 -14.06 -1.36
N ASN A 69 -1.01 -13.13 -1.12
CA ASN A 69 -1.80 -13.11 0.10
C ASN A 69 -2.67 -14.37 0.22
N GLU A 70 -3.32 -14.78 -0.87
CA GLU A 70 -4.11 -16.00 -0.90
C GLU A 70 -3.24 -17.25 -0.71
N ASN A 71 -2.08 -17.31 -1.37
CA ASN A 71 -1.12 -18.41 -1.18
C ASN A 71 -0.63 -18.52 0.26
N LEU A 72 -0.34 -17.38 0.91
CA LEU A 72 0.03 -17.33 2.31
C LEU A 72 -1.12 -17.75 3.22
N ARG A 73 -2.36 -17.32 2.92
CA ARG A 73 -3.56 -17.72 3.65
C ARG A 73 -3.77 -19.23 3.59
N ILE A 74 -3.64 -19.82 2.40
CA ILE A 74 -3.75 -21.27 2.17
C ILE A 74 -2.62 -22.00 2.90
N SER A 75 -1.38 -21.52 2.79
CA SER A 75 -0.22 -22.10 3.46
C SER A 75 -0.40 -22.09 4.97
N LEU A 76 -0.80 -20.95 5.56
CA LEU A 76 -1.07 -20.82 6.98
C LEU A 76 -2.17 -21.78 7.44
N ARG A 77 -3.27 -21.88 6.68
CA ARG A 77 -4.35 -22.84 6.97
C ARG A 77 -3.87 -24.29 6.89
N THR A 78 -3.02 -24.60 5.92
CA THR A 78 -2.44 -25.94 5.74
C THR A 78 -1.51 -26.30 6.91
N TYR A 79 -0.67 -25.37 7.34
CA TYR A 79 0.20 -25.55 8.52
C TYR A 79 -0.62 -25.75 9.79
N ALA A 80 -1.71 -24.99 9.97
CA ALA A 80 -2.59 -25.15 11.12
C ALA A 80 -3.31 -26.51 11.13
N GLN A 81 -3.65 -27.06 9.97
CA GLN A 81 -4.36 -28.35 9.86
C GLN A 81 -3.43 -29.58 9.92
N LYS A 82 -2.15 -29.42 9.56
CA LYS A 82 -1.16 -30.49 9.58
C LYS A 82 0.02 -30.11 10.49
N PRO A 83 -0.18 -30.11 11.83
CA PRO A 83 0.94 -29.97 12.75
C PRO A 83 1.98 -31.05 12.44
N GLY A 84 3.25 -30.67 12.44
CA GLY A 84 4.32 -31.56 11.96
C GLY A 84 4.38 -32.84 12.79
N ARG A 85 4.75 -33.98 12.18
CA ARG A 85 4.85 -35.26 12.92
C ARG A 85 5.72 -35.16 14.17
N LYS A 86 6.76 -34.33 14.14
CA LYS A 86 7.63 -34.03 15.30
C LYS A 86 6.88 -33.36 16.46
N GLU A 87 5.98 -32.43 16.17
CA GLU A 87 5.19 -31.72 17.18
C GLU A 87 4.17 -32.66 17.82
N VAL A 88 3.49 -33.48 17.00
CA VAL A 88 2.55 -34.51 17.47
C VAL A 88 3.27 -35.55 18.35
N SER A 89 4.45 -36.04 17.92
CA SER A 89 5.25 -36.95 18.74
C SER A 89 5.68 -36.31 20.07
N ARG A 90 6.05 -35.02 20.06
CA ARG A 90 6.43 -34.30 21.29
C ARG A 90 5.23 -34.12 22.23
N LEU A 91 4.05 -33.79 21.71
CA LEU A 91 2.81 -33.72 22.49
C LEU A 91 2.48 -35.05 23.15
N HIS A 92 2.64 -36.18 22.44
CA HIS A 92 2.44 -37.50 23.01
C HIS A 92 3.41 -37.79 24.17
N VAL A 93 4.69 -37.38 24.05
CA VAL A 93 5.66 -37.53 25.14
C VAL A 93 5.27 -36.68 26.35
N TYR A 94 4.81 -35.44 26.15
CA TYR A 94 4.33 -34.59 27.24
C TYR A 94 3.08 -35.17 27.91
N GLN A 95 2.11 -35.67 27.14
CA GLN A 95 0.93 -36.32 27.70
C GLN A 95 1.33 -37.53 28.55
N GLN A 96 2.22 -38.39 28.05
CA GLN A 96 2.69 -39.55 28.80
C GLN A 96 3.47 -39.17 30.07
N ALA A 97 4.16 -38.03 30.08
CA ALA A 97 4.82 -37.51 31.27
C ALA A 97 3.78 -37.01 32.30
N ALA A 98 2.75 -36.29 31.85
CA ALA A 98 1.64 -35.86 32.70
C ALA A 98 0.91 -37.06 33.32
N ASP A 99 0.58 -38.08 32.53
CA ASP A 99 -0.09 -39.30 33.00
C ASP A 99 0.72 -40.01 34.09
N ARG A 100 2.06 -40.09 33.93
CA ARG A 100 2.95 -40.65 34.96
C ARG A 100 2.97 -39.82 36.24
N LEU A 101 2.95 -38.48 36.13
CA LEU A 101 2.89 -37.59 37.30
C LEU A 101 1.57 -37.71 38.04
N THR A 102 0.46 -37.91 37.33
CA THR A 102 -0.86 -38.16 37.92
C THR A 102 -0.91 -39.45 38.73
N ILE A 103 -0.23 -40.51 38.27
CA ILE A 103 -0.17 -41.79 38.98
C ILE A 103 0.78 -41.71 40.18
N ASN A 104 1.92 -41.03 40.03
CA ASN A 104 2.99 -41.04 41.03
C ASN A 104 2.88 -39.94 42.09
N SER A 105 2.03 -38.92 41.88
CA SER A 105 1.93 -37.75 42.77
C SER A 105 0.49 -37.52 43.25
N PRO A 106 0.20 -37.71 44.56
CA PRO A 106 -1.11 -37.44 45.15
C PRO A 106 -1.52 -35.97 44.99
N GLY A 107 -2.75 -35.71 44.54
CA GLY A 107 -3.29 -34.34 44.37
C GLY A 107 -2.90 -33.63 43.08
N PHE A 108 -1.84 -34.07 42.39
CA PHE A 108 -1.43 -33.50 41.10
C PHE A 108 -2.50 -33.66 40.02
N GLY A 109 -3.16 -34.83 39.95
CA GLY A 109 -4.19 -35.10 38.94
C GLY A 109 -5.33 -34.08 38.93
N ALA A 110 -5.86 -33.73 40.10
CA ALA A 110 -6.96 -32.77 40.22
C ALA A 110 -6.53 -31.34 39.84
N ALA A 111 -5.36 -30.91 40.30
CA ALA A 111 -4.80 -29.60 39.97
C ALA A 111 -4.47 -29.48 38.47
N TRP A 112 -3.91 -30.54 37.87
CA TRP A 112 -3.60 -30.60 36.45
C TRP A 112 -4.86 -30.58 35.59
N GLN A 113 -5.91 -31.33 35.93
CA GLN A 113 -7.17 -31.30 35.19
C GLN A 113 -7.87 -29.93 35.27
N ALA A 114 -7.83 -29.28 36.44
CA ALA A 114 -8.37 -27.93 36.59
C ALA A 114 -7.61 -26.91 35.73
N ALA A 115 -6.27 -26.94 35.77
CA ALA A 115 -5.42 -26.06 34.96
C ALA A 115 -5.56 -26.35 33.45
N LEU A 116 -5.73 -27.61 33.05
CA LEU A 116 -5.98 -27.99 31.67
C LEU A 116 -7.30 -27.40 31.17
N LYS A 117 -8.37 -27.56 31.95
CA LYS A 117 -9.69 -27.00 31.62
C LYS A 117 -9.68 -25.48 31.51
N GLU A 118 -9.02 -24.79 32.44
CA GLU A 118 -8.88 -23.33 32.39
C GLU A 118 -8.08 -22.87 31.15
N SER A 119 -7.03 -23.62 30.80
CA SER A 119 -6.21 -23.34 29.60
C SER A 119 -7.00 -23.59 28.31
N GLU A 120 -7.85 -24.62 28.26
CA GLU A 120 -8.76 -24.87 27.13
C GLU A 120 -9.77 -23.73 26.96
N ASP A 121 -10.37 -23.28 28.06
CA ASP A 121 -11.31 -22.15 28.07
C ASP A 121 -10.63 -20.83 27.63
N GLU A 122 -9.36 -20.59 28.00
CA GLU A 122 -8.58 -19.44 27.55
C GLU A 122 -8.18 -19.55 26.06
N PHE A 123 -7.83 -20.75 25.61
CA PHE A 123 -7.49 -21.04 24.22
C PHE A 123 -8.68 -20.82 23.29
N GLU A 124 -9.88 -21.28 23.68
CA GLU A 124 -11.12 -21.10 22.92
C GLU A 124 -11.47 -19.61 22.76
N LYS A 125 -11.37 -18.82 23.84
CA LYS A 125 -11.57 -17.35 23.79
C LYS A 125 -10.58 -16.65 22.86
N THR A 126 -9.34 -17.15 22.78
CA THR A 126 -8.26 -16.57 21.98
C THR A 126 -8.36 -16.95 20.50
N PHE A 127 -8.76 -18.18 20.15
CA PHE A 127 -8.80 -18.66 18.76
C PHE A 127 -10.17 -18.54 18.09
N TYR A 128 -11.27 -18.71 18.84
CA TYR A 128 -12.64 -18.70 18.31
C TYR A 128 -13.46 -17.46 18.73
N GLY A 129 -12.95 -16.67 19.69
CA GLY A 129 -13.63 -15.49 20.19
C GLY A 129 -13.60 -14.27 19.25
N ILE A 130 -14.45 -13.28 19.55
CA ILE A 130 -14.56 -11.99 18.86
C ILE A 130 -13.34 -11.08 19.16
N GLN A 131 -12.48 -11.46 20.10
CA GLN A 131 -11.34 -10.67 20.61
C GLN A 131 -10.22 -10.44 19.57
N PRO A 132 -9.74 -11.45 18.82
CA PRO A 132 -8.85 -11.26 17.67
C PRO A 132 -9.46 -10.34 16.59
N PHE A 133 -10.77 -10.43 16.37
CA PHE A 133 -11.47 -9.58 15.41
C PHE A 133 -11.52 -8.12 15.89
N ILE A 134 -11.85 -7.88 17.16
CA ILE A 134 -11.86 -6.53 17.77
C ILE A 134 -10.45 -5.91 17.76
N ARG A 135 -9.40 -6.67 18.10
CA ARG A 135 -8.00 -6.19 18.01
C ARG A 135 -7.55 -5.89 16.58
N ARG A 136 -8.10 -6.59 15.59
CA ARG A 136 -7.75 -6.41 14.17
C ARG A 136 -8.50 -5.24 13.52
N VAL A 137 -9.71 -4.92 13.98
CA VAL A 137 -10.58 -3.90 13.38
C VAL A 137 -10.50 -2.56 14.13
N ILE A 138 -10.08 -2.54 15.39
CA ILE A 138 -9.82 -1.31 16.14
C ILE A 138 -8.31 -1.00 16.12
N PRO A 139 -7.84 -0.04 15.32
CA PRO A 139 -6.49 0.49 15.47
C PRO A 139 -6.42 1.18 16.83
N LEU A 140 -5.76 0.55 17.80
CA LEU A 140 -5.38 1.18 19.06
C LEU A 140 -4.34 2.27 18.77
N LYS A 141 -4.80 3.42 18.28
CA LYS A 141 -4.04 4.67 18.30
C LYS A 141 -4.03 5.17 19.75
N SER A 142 -3.24 4.51 20.61
CA SER A 142 -2.72 4.99 21.90
C SER A 142 -2.06 3.82 22.64
N SER A 143 -0.77 3.60 22.40
CA SER A 143 0.10 3.02 23.43
C SER A 143 1.56 3.29 23.06
N ASP A 144 1.95 4.58 23.10
CA ASP A 144 3.30 4.94 23.52
C ASP A 144 3.43 4.53 25.00
N ALA A 145 3.54 3.22 25.25
CA ALA A 145 3.96 2.70 26.53
C ALA A 145 5.42 2.32 26.36
N ASN A 146 6.27 3.27 26.71
CA ASN A 146 7.69 3.13 26.91
C ASN A 146 7.96 1.95 27.87
N VAL A 147 8.20 0.75 27.34
CA VAL A 147 8.78 -0.36 28.11
C VAL A 147 10.30 -0.21 28.05
N VAL A 148 10.79 0.83 28.73
CA VAL A 148 12.19 0.95 29.12
C VAL A 148 12.23 0.77 30.63
N GLY A 149 12.88 -0.29 31.10
CA GLY A 149 13.20 -0.45 32.52
C GLY A 149 12.96 -1.83 33.13
N ARG A 150 13.49 -2.88 32.50
CA ARG A 150 13.97 -4.03 33.30
C ARG A 150 15.23 -4.56 32.63
N LEU A 151 16.38 -4.19 33.19
CA LEU A 151 17.60 -5.00 33.35
C LEU A 151 18.75 -4.10 33.87
N GLU A 152 18.81 -3.91 35.18
CA GLU A 152 20.01 -3.67 35.99
C GLU A 152 19.56 -3.83 37.45
N LYS A 153 20.19 -4.57 38.34
CA LYS A 153 21.21 -5.61 38.32
C LYS A 153 21.17 -6.13 39.77
N ASP A 154 21.20 -7.43 39.98
CA ASP A 154 21.67 -7.95 41.27
C ASP A 154 23.09 -7.43 41.48
N GLN A 155 23.37 -6.79 42.63
CA GLN A 155 24.59 -6.97 43.44
C GLN A 155 24.69 -5.89 44.54
N ASP A 156 24.85 -6.41 45.76
CA ASP A 156 25.43 -5.84 46.99
C ASP A 156 24.65 -4.78 47.80
#